data_AF-A0A8J2Z5G5-F1
#
_entry.id   AF-A0A8J2Z5G5-F1
#
_cell.length_a   1.000
_cell.length_b   1.000
_cell.length_c   1.000
_cell.angle_alpha   90.00
_cell.angle_beta   90.00
_cell.angle_gamma   90.00
#
_symmetry.space_group_name_H-M   'P 1'
#
loop_
_entity.id
_entity.type
_entity.pdbx_description
1 polymer ?
#
loop_
_entity_poly.entity_id
_entity_poly.type
_entity_poly.pdbx_seq_one_letter_code
_entity_poly.pdbx_strand_id
1 'polypeptide(L)' 'MNKHLNKSNMSHSLTKQFLIAMPNLQDNAFERSVIVMYEDNDKGAMSFMGFGHA' A
#
# COMPACT_ATOMS: atom_id res chain seq x y z
N MET A 1 -0.89 -9.98 -37.50
CA MET A 1 -1.25 -10.79 -36.31
C MET A 1 -1.04 -9.92 -35.08
N ASN A 2 -2.11 -9.31 -34.58
CA ASN A 2 -2.06 -8.40 -33.44
C ASN A 2 -2.09 -9.22 -32.15
N LYS A 3 -0.97 -9.26 -31.43
CA LYS A 3 -0.91 -9.86 -30.10
C LYS A 3 -1.63 -8.91 -29.13
N HIS A 4 -2.91 -9.20 -28.89
CA HIS A 4 -3.66 -8.67 -27.77
C HIS A 4 -2.96 -9.15 -26.49
N LEU A 5 -2.15 -8.28 -25.87
CA LEU A 5 -1.49 -8.60 -24.62
C LEU A 5 -2.56 -8.52 -23.53
N ASN A 6 -3.06 -9.67 -23.09
CA ASN A 6 -3.97 -9.79 -21.96
C ASN A 6 -3.34 -9.13 -20.73
N LYS A 7 -3.85 -7.96 -20.36
CA LYS A 7 -3.56 -7.35 -19.05
C LYS A 7 -4.30 -8.18 -18.01
N SER A 8 -3.65 -9.20 -17.45
CA SER A 8 -4.17 -9.90 -16.28
C SER A 8 -4.25 -8.88 -15.14
N ASN A 9 -5.48 -8.49 -14.78
CA ASN A 9 -5.74 -7.74 -13.54
C ASN A 9 -5.42 -8.66 -12.35
N MET A 10 -4.14 -8.82 -12.02
CA MET A 10 -3.76 -9.37 -10.73
C MET A 10 -4.05 -8.29 -9.70
N SER A 11 -5.17 -8.43 -8.99
CA SER A 11 -5.40 -7.67 -7.77
C SER A 11 -4.37 -8.14 -6.75
N HIS A 12 -3.30 -7.36 -6.59
CA HIS A 12 -2.26 -7.66 -5.62
C HIS A 12 -2.76 -7.20 -4.25
N SER A 13 -3.24 -8.14 -3.43
CA SER A 13 -3.52 -7.85 -2.03
C SER A 13 -2.24 -7.38 -1.34
N LEU A 14 -2.34 -6.29 -0.59
CA LEU A 14 -1.28 -5.70 0.22
C LEU A 14 -1.17 -6.34 1.61
N THR A 15 -1.97 -7.37 1.91
CA THR A 15 -1.93 -8.10 3.17
C THR A 15 -0.49 -8.58 3.48
N LYS A 16 0.01 -8.28 4.68
CA LYS A 16 1.38 -8.55 5.17
C LYS A 16 2.49 -7.79 4.45
N GLN A 17 2.17 -6.71 3.74
CA GLN A 17 3.16 -5.82 3.14
C GLN A 17 3.38 -4.56 4.00
N PHE A 18 4.52 -3.90 3.76
CA PHE A 18 4.82 -2.59 4.31
C PHE A 18 4.47 -1.49 3.31
N LEU A 19 3.81 -0.44 3.76
CA LEU A 19 3.68 0.81 3.01
C LEU A 19 4.64 1.84 3.61
N ILE A 20 5.44 2.44 2.73
CA ILE A 20 6.45 3.44 3.08
C ILE A 20 5.99 4.78 2.54
N ALA A 21 5.87 5.79 3.42
CA ALA A 21 5.54 7.13 2.98
C ALA A 21 6.63 7.72 2.09
N MET A 22 6.24 8.20 0.91
CA MET A 22 7.17 8.90 0.03
C MET A 22 7.43 10.33 0.55
N PRO A 23 8.61 10.92 0.27
CA PRO A 23 8.95 12.28 0.72
C PRO A 23 7.97 13.36 0.26
N ASN A 24 7.26 13.12 -0.85
CA ASN A 24 6.31 14.07 -1.43
C ASN A 24 4.86 13.79 -1.03
N LEU A 25 4.63 12.94 -0.01
CA LEU A 25 3.30 12.68 0.53
C LEU A 25 2.79 13.96 1.23
N GLN A 26 1.65 14.49 0.77
CA GLN A 26 1.10 15.75 1.28
C GLN A 26 0.41 15.61 2.64
N ASP A 27 0.05 14.38 3.03
CA ASP A 27 -0.64 14.12 4.27
C ASP A 27 0.38 14.00 5.43
N ASN A 28 0.43 15.04 6.26
CA ASN A 28 1.32 15.13 7.40
C ASN A 28 1.10 14.03 8.44
N ALA A 29 -0.10 13.44 8.52
CA ALA A 29 -0.38 12.37 9.48
C ALA A 29 0.43 11.10 9.20
N PHE A 30 0.91 10.95 7.96
CA PHE A 30 1.67 9.79 7.49
C PHE A 30 3.12 10.15 7.13
N GLU A 31 3.58 11.37 7.40
CA GLU A 31 4.94 11.79 7.06
C GLU A 31 5.96 10.83 7.70
N ARG A 32 6.86 10.27 6.88
CA ARG A 32 7.90 9.30 7.30
C ARG A 32 7.35 8.05 8.00
N SER A 33 6.07 7.74 7.81
CA SER A 33 5.46 6.56 8.40
C SER A 33 5.88 5.27 7.68
N VAL A 34 5.93 4.19 8.46
CA VAL A 34 5.97 2.81 7.99
C VAL A 34 4.72 2.12 8.50
N ILE A 35 3.90 1.63 7.58
CA ILE A 35 2.60 1.06 7.88
C ILE A 35 2.63 -0.43 7.55
N VAL A 36 2.19 -1.27 8.47
CA VAL A 36 2.04 -2.72 8.23
C VAL A 36 0.58 -3.00 7.90
N MET A 37 0.35 -3.61 6.73
CA MET A 37 -0.99 -4.01 6.28
C MET A 37 -1.38 -5.38 6.86
N TYR A 38 -2.51 -5.43 7.56
CA TYR A 38 -3.04 -6.64 8.20
C TYR A 38 -4.14 -7.29 7.38
N GLU A 39 -5.03 -6.47 6.84
CA GLU A 39 -6.13 -6.90 5.98
C GLU A 39 -6.25 -5.94 4.81
N ASP A 40 -6.43 -6.48 3.61
CA ASP A 40 -6.71 -5.75 2.38
C ASP A 40 -7.65 -6.59 1.51
N ASN A 41 -8.90 -6.14 1.40
CA ASN A 41 -9.96 -6.83 0.66
C ASN A 41 -10.93 -5.82 0.01
N ASP A 42 -11.94 -6.33 -0.70
CA ASP A 42 -12.90 -5.50 -1.44
C ASP A 42 -13.74 -4.54 -0.57
N LYS A 43 -13.71 -4.70 0.76
CA LYS A 43 -14.38 -3.81 1.73
C LYS A 43 -13.46 -2.71 2.26
N GLY A 44 -12.15 -2.78 2.00
CA GLY A 44 -11.16 -1.82 2.45
C GLY A 44 -9.91 -2.49 3.02
N ALA A 45 -9.09 -1.68 3.69
CA ALA A 45 -7.83 -2.11 4.27
C ALA A 45 -7.72 -1.71 5.76
N MET A 46 -7.08 -2.56 6.55
CA MET A 46 -6.76 -2.34 7.96
C MET A 46 -5.25 -2.48 8.18
N SER A 47 -4.69 -1.52 8.92
CA SER A 47 -3.26 -1.42 9.15
C SER A 47 -2.90 -0.88 10.52
N PHE A 48 -1.67 -1.14 10.97
CA PHE A 48 -1.08 -0.43 12.10
C PHE A 48 0.05 0.47 11.61
N MET A 49 0.08 1.70 12.13
CA MET A 49 1.11 2.69 11.86
C MET A 49 2.09 2.75 13.03
N GLY A 50 3.38 2.56 12.75
CA GLY A 50 4.44 2.83 13.71
C GLY A 50 5.01 4.23 13.47
N PHE A 51 5.18 5.01 14.55
CA PHE A 51 5.93 6.27 14.50
C PHE A 51 7.34 6.02 15.04
N GLY A 52 8.35 6.20 14.20
CA GLY A 52 9.73 6.25 14.66
C GLY A 52 10.01 7.64 15.24
N HIS A 53 10.15 7.75 16.56
CA HIS A 53 10.84 8.91 17.15
C HIS A 53 12.33 8.72 16.87
N ALA A 54 12.92 9.61 16.08
CA ALA A 54 14.37 9.74 15.92
C ALA A 54 14.93 10.62 17.04
#